data_AF-A0A7C5ZUL1-F1
#
_entry.id   AF-A0A7C5ZUL1-F1
#
_cell.length_a   1.000
_cell.length_b   1.000
_cell.length_c   1.000
_cell.angle_alpha   90.00
_cell.angle_beta   90.00
_cell.angle_gamma   90.00
#
_symmetry.space_group_name_H-M   'P 1'
#
loop_
_entity.id
_entity.type
_entity.pdbx_description
1 polymer ?
#
loop_
_entity_poly.entity_id
_entity_poly.type
_entity_poly.pdbx_seq_one_letter_code
_entity_poly.pdbx_strand_id
1 'polypeptide(L)'
;MLFIVGLVGIVVFTIQVYKTAQGTGRNAAGWAALTAGIGIVIQLVIPFFIGIVIGLYYTLLHGGTEGIPEWVFTFSTAIGIAGIILSFVGMYLIIRHVMKVPEITSTSDSVPPPPYFN
;
A
#
# COMPACT_ATOMS: atom_id res chain seq x y z
N MET A 1 5.63 5.15 18.77
CA MET A 1 5.93 6.28 17.86
C MET A 1 5.81 5.86 16.39
N LEU A 2 6.59 4.89 15.91
CA LEU A 2 6.54 4.43 14.50
C LEU A 2 5.16 3.92 14.05
N PHE A 3 4.42 3.24 14.93
CA PHE A 3 3.07 2.76 14.64
C PHE A 3 2.07 3.89 14.33
N ILE A 4 2.13 4.99 15.09
CA ILE A 4 1.26 6.17 14.88
C ILE A 4 1.60 6.84 13.54
N VAL A 5 2.90 6.95 13.22
CA VAL A 5 3.37 7.47 11.93
C VAL A 5 2.88 6.59 10.78
N GLY A 6 2.89 5.27 10.96
CA GLY A 6 2.35 4.31 10.00
C GLY A 6 0.87 4.56 9.72
N LEU A 7 0.04 4.63 10.77
CA LEU A 7 -1.40 4.87 10.64
C LEU A 7 -1.72 6.19 9.95
N VAL A 8 -1.02 7.27 10.33
CA VAL A 8 -1.15 8.57 9.66
C VAL A 8 -0.76 8.46 8.19
N GLY A 9 0.32 7.72 7.89
CA GLY A 9 0.76 7.42 6.53
C GLY A 9 -0.33 6.73 5.70
N ILE A 10 -0.98 5.69 6.23
CA ILE A 10 -2.08 4.99 5.54
C ILE A 10 -3.18 5.97 5.15
N VAL A 11 -3.61 6.85 6.06
CA VAL A 11 -4.66 7.82 5.82
C VAL A 11 -4.25 8.82 4.73
N VAL A 12 -3.06 9.42 4.85
CA VAL A 12 -2.55 10.39 3.87
C VAL A 12 -2.40 9.77 2.49
N PHE A 13 -1.85 8.55 2.42
CA PHE A 13 -1.67 7.82 1.16
C PHE A 13 -3.01 7.43 0.53
N THR A 14 -3.96 6.94 1.32
CA THR A 14 -5.30 6.61 0.84
C THR A 14 -6.00 7.84 0.23
N ILE A 15 -5.90 9.00 0.91
CA ILE A 15 -6.48 10.26 0.41
C ILE A 15 -5.79 10.71 -0.89
N GLN A 16 -4.47 10.61 -0.99
CA GLN A 16 -3.74 10.97 -2.21
C GLN A 16 -4.09 10.04 -3.38
N VAL A 17 -4.20 8.73 -3.15
CA VAL A 17 -4.62 7.77 -4.19
C VAL A 17 -6.03 8.06 -4.64
N TYR A 18 -6.94 8.37 -3.71
CA TYR A 18 -8.31 8.75 -4.04
C TYR A 18 -8.37 9.99 -4.94
N LYS A 19 -7.65 11.07 -4.57
CA LYS A 19 -7.59 12.30 -5.37
C LYS A 19 -6.99 12.07 -6.77
N THR A 20 -5.90 11.30 -6.83
CA THR A 20 -5.22 10.98 -8.10
C THR A 20 -6.11 10.14 -9.01
N ALA A 21 -6.82 9.15 -8.45
CA ALA A 21 -7.71 8.28 -9.20
C ALA A 21 -8.96 9.01 -9.70
N GLN A 22 -9.52 9.94 -8.91
CA GLN A 22 -10.59 10.84 -9.39
C GLN A 22 -10.12 11.71 -10.56
N GLY A 23 -8.92 12.29 -10.46
CA GLY A 23 -8.35 13.14 -11.50
C GLY A 23 -8.04 12.41 -12.82
N THR A 24 -7.97 11.07 -12.80
CA THR A 24 -7.67 10.23 -13.97
C THR A 24 -8.90 9.48 -14.49
N GLY A 25 -10.10 9.77 -13.97
CA GLY A 25 -11.36 9.15 -14.42
C GLY A 25 -11.47 7.66 -14.08
N ARG A 26 -10.64 7.15 -13.15
CA ARG A 26 -10.68 5.76 -12.68
C ARG A 26 -11.58 5.61 -11.45
N ASN A 27 -11.94 4.37 -11.10
CA ASN A 27 -12.72 4.08 -9.89
C ASN A 27 -11.92 4.44 -8.62
N ALA A 28 -12.08 5.67 -8.15
CA ALA A 28 -11.32 6.22 -7.04
C ALA A 28 -11.56 5.50 -5.71
N ALA A 29 -12.80 5.06 -5.47
CA ALA A 29 -13.14 4.31 -4.25
C ALA A 29 -12.46 2.94 -4.23
N GLY A 30 -12.42 2.23 -5.37
CA GLY A 30 -11.77 0.93 -5.48
C GLY A 30 -10.26 1.00 -5.21
N TRP A 31 -9.58 1.98 -5.80
CA TRP A 31 -8.14 2.16 -5.59
C TRP A 31 -7.81 2.62 -4.16
N ALA A 32 -8.61 3.52 -3.59
CA ALA A 32 -8.44 3.95 -2.20
C ALA A 32 -8.63 2.77 -1.21
N ALA A 33 -9.66 1.95 -1.39
CA ALA A 33 -9.88 0.77 -0.55
C ALA A 33 -8.73 -0.23 -0.63
N LEU A 34 -8.19 -0.45 -1.84
CA LEU A 34 -7.05 -1.34 -2.05
C LEU A 34 -5.77 -0.81 -1.39
N THR A 35 -5.50 0.50 -1.50
CA THR A 35 -4.35 1.13 -0.82
C THR A 35 -4.48 1.07 0.70
N ALA A 36 -5.67 1.35 1.25
CA ALA A 36 -5.92 1.23 2.68
C ALA A 36 -5.73 -0.21 3.17
N GLY A 37 -6.27 -1.19 2.42
CA GLY A 37 -6.13 -2.61 2.73
C GLY A 37 -4.68 -3.07 2.76
N ILE A 38 -3.89 -2.71 1.75
CA ILE A 38 -2.45 -3.03 1.71
C ILE A 38 -1.71 -2.38 2.88
N GLY A 39 -2.01 -1.10 3.17
CA GLY A 39 -1.42 -0.39 4.29
C GLY A 39 -1.67 -1.10 5.62
N ILE A 40 -2.92 -1.51 5.87
CA ILE A 40 -3.31 -2.26 7.07
C ILE A 40 -2.59 -3.61 7.13
N VAL A 41 -2.54 -4.35 6.02
CA VAL A 41 -1.86 -5.66 6.00
C VAL A 41 -0.37 -5.51 6.34
N ILE A 42 0.31 -4.55 5.74
CA ILE A 42 1.75 -4.35 5.97
C ILE A 42 2.06 -3.86 7.38
N GLN A 43 1.23 -2.98 7.95
CA GLN A 43 1.53 -2.34 9.24
C GLN A 43 0.94 -3.05 10.46
N LEU A 44 -0.13 -3.82 10.29
CA LEU A 44 -0.80 -4.55 11.39
C LEU A 44 -0.64 -6.06 11.25
N VAL A 45 -1.03 -6.62 10.10
CA VAL A 45 -1.12 -8.07 9.95
C VAL A 45 0.28 -8.71 9.93
N ILE A 46 1.20 -8.19 9.12
CA ILE A 46 2.56 -8.75 9.00
C ILE A 46 3.32 -8.69 10.34
N PRO A 47 3.42 -7.54 11.05
CA PRO A 47 4.15 -7.47 12.30
C PRO A 47 3.52 -8.33 13.39
N PHE A 48 2.19 -8.42 13.42
CA PHE A 48 1.47 -9.29 14.36
C PHE A 48 1.81 -10.77 14.14
N PHE A 49 1.76 -11.24 12.89
CA PHE A 49 2.12 -12.62 12.56
C PHE A 49 3.59 -12.91 12.83
N ILE A 50 4.50 -11.97 12.52
CA ILE A 50 5.93 -12.12 12.84
C ILE A 50 6.12 -12.24 14.35
N GLY A 51 5.44 -11.41 15.14
CA GLY A 51 5.48 -11.47 16.60
C GLY A 51 5.01 -12.82 17.15
N ILE A 52 3.91 -13.37 16.61
CA ILE A 52 3.41 -14.70 16.96
C ILE A 52 4.42 -15.78 16.61
N VAL A 53 4.97 -15.77 15.40
CA VAL A 53 5.93 -16.78 14.94
C VAL A 53 7.19 -16.77 15.80
N ILE A 54 7.73 -15.59 16.12
CA ILE A 54 8.90 -15.46 16.99
C ILE A 54 8.57 -15.93 18.41
N GLY A 55 7.41 -15.55 18.94
CA GLY A 55 6.96 -15.97 20.27
C GLY A 55 6.83 -17.48 20.37
N LEU A 56 6.14 -18.12 19.42
CA LEU A 56 6.01 -19.58 19.35
C LEU A 56 7.35 -20.27 19.19
N TYR A 57 8.22 -19.77 18.31
CA TYR A 57 9.58 -20.30 18.13
C TYR A 57 10.36 -20.29 19.45
N TYR A 58 10.33 -19.18 20.20
CA TYR A 58 11.02 -19.07 21.48
C TYR A 58 10.46 -20.00 22.54
N THR A 59 9.13 -20.00 22.71
CA THR A 59 8.47 -20.84 23.74
C THR A 59 8.65 -22.33 23.47
N LEU A 60 8.64 -22.76 22.20
CA LEU A 60 8.75 -24.17 21.84
C LEU A 60 10.20 -24.70 21.86
N LEU A 61 11.20 -23.89 21.50
CA LEU A 61 12.59 -24.34 21.38
C LEU A 61 13.46 -24.02 22.59
N HIS A 62 13.15 -22.97 23.36
CA HIS A 62 14.03 -22.48 24.43
C HIS A 62 13.46 -22.68 25.84
N GLY A 63 12.32 -23.37 25.99
CA GLY A 63 11.87 -23.92 27.27
C GLY A 63 11.38 -22.91 28.32
N GLY A 64 11.30 -21.62 28.02
CA GLY A 64 10.81 -20.61 28.95
C GLY A 64 10.76 -19.20 28.35
N THR A 65 9.95 -18.32 28.95
CA THR A 65 9.80 -16.90 28.59
C THR A 65 10.89 -16.02 29.18
N GLU A 66 11.99 -16.59 29.68
CA GLU A 66 13.06 -15.86 30.35
C GLU A 66 13.89 -15.09 29.32
N GLY A 67 13.56 -13.80 29.20
CA GLY A 67 14.30 -12.82 28.42
C GLY A 67 14.03 -12.94 26.92
N ILE A 68 13.05 -12.18 26.42
CA ILE A 68 13.01 -11.87 24.98
C ILE A 68 14.38 -11.24 24.65
N PRO A 69 15.18 -11.86 23.76
CA PRO A 69 16.51 -11.37 23.48
C PRO A 69 16.47 -9.96 22.89
N GLU A 70 17.46 -9.14 23.22
CA GLU A 70 17.60 -7.79 22.68
C GLU A 70 17.60 -7.77 21.13
N TRP A 71 18.11 -8.82 20.50
CA TRP A 71 18.09 -8.93 19.04
C TRP A 71 16.69 -8.93 18.46
N VAL A 72 15.68 -9.43 19.18
CA VAL A 72 14.27 -9.42 18.72
C VAL A 72 13.75 -7.98 18.60
N PHE A 73 14.14 -7.09 19.50
CA PHE A 73 13.79 -5.67 19.42
C PHE A 73 14.48 -4.97 18.24
N THR A 74 15.73 -5.32 17.96
CA THR A 74 16.47 -4.81 16.78
C THR A 74 15.81 -5.28 15.47
N PHE A 75 15.43 -6.55 15.38
CA PHE A 75 14.72 -7.10 14.22
C PHE A 75 13.35 -6.45 14.02
N SER A 76 12.59 -6.25 15.11
CA SER A 76 11.29 -5.56 15.05
C SER A 76 11.43 -4.12 14.55
N THR A 77 12.46 -3.41 15.02
CA THR A 77 12.75 -2.04 14.57
C THR A 77 13.14 -2.00 13.09
N ALA A 78 13.98 -2.94 12.65
CA ALA A 78 14.37 -3.07 11.25
C ALA A 78 13.18 -3.35 10.33
N ILE A 79 12.25 -4.23 10.74
CA ILE A 79 11.00 -4.51 10.02
C ILE A 79 10.12 -3.26 9.96
N GLY A 80 10.02 -2.50 11.05
CA GLY A 80 9.28 -1.24 11.08
C GLY A 80 9.83 -0.22 10.07
N ILE A 81 11.16 -0.05 10.02
CA ILE A 81 11.82 0.83 9.04
C ILE A 81 11.59 0.33 7.62
N ALA A 82 11.76 -0.97 7.38
CA ALA A 82 11.51 -1.58 6.07
C ALA A 82 10.05 -1.38 5.61
N GLY A 83 9.08 -1.51 6.51
CA GLY A 83 7.66 -1.27 6.24
C GLY A 83 7.35 0.18 5.88
N ILE A 84 8.04 1.13 6.49
CA ILE A 84 7.95 2.56 6.13
C ILE A 84 8.50 2.78 4.71
N ILE A 85 9.69 2.24 4.42
CA ILE A 85 10.30 2.34 3.08
C ILE A 85 9.38 1.70 2.02
N LEU A 86 8.85 0.51 2.29
CA LEU A 86 7.90 -0.16 1.39
C LEU A 86 6.62 0.66 1.19
N SER A 87 6.13 1.36 2.21
CA SER A 87 4.98 2.25 2.07
C SER A 87 5.28 3.41 1.11
N PHE A 88 6.45 4.04 1.22
CA PHE A 88 6.86 5.10 0.28
C PHE A 88 7.05 4.57 -1.15
N VAL A 89 7.72 3.43 -1.32
CA VAL A 89 7.92 2.80 -2.63
C VAL A 89 6.58 2.38 -3.25
N GLY A 90 5.70 1.76 -2.47
CA GLY A 90 4.35 1.39 -2.91
C GLY A 90 3.54 2.60 -3.34
N MET A 91 3.60 3.70 -2.58
CA MET A 91 2.95 4.95 -2.97
C MET A 91 3.49 5.49 -4.30
N TYR A 92 4.81 5.51 -4.47
CA TYR A 92 5.43 5.95 -5.71
C TYR A 92 4.98 5.10 -6.90
N LEU A 93 4.91 3.77 -6.75
CA LEU A 93 4.43 2.87 -7.79
C LEU A 93 2.95 3.07 -8.13
N ILE A 94 2.09 3.26 -7.12
CA ILE A 94 0.67 3.53 -7.34
C ILE A 94 0.49 4.87 -8.06
N ILE A 95 1.15 5.94 -7.61
CA ILE A 95 1.12 7.24 -8.28
C ILE A 95 1.56 7.09 -9.74
N ARG A 96 2.68 6.42 -9.99
CA ARG A 96 3.19 6.19 -11.36
C ARG A 96 2.22 5.39 -12.23
N HIS A 97 1.53 4.41 -11.64
CA HIS A 97 0.58 3.57 -12.37
C HIS A 97 -0.78 4.26 -12.60
N VAL A 98 -1.22 5.12 -11.68
CA VAL A 98 -2.43 5.94 -11.86
C VAL A 98 -2.16 7.07 -12.85
N MET A 99 -0.97 7.68 -12.85
CA MET A 99 -0.56 8.69 -13.83
C MET A 99 -0.38 8.16 -15.26
N LYS A 100 -0.32 6.84 -15.46
CA LYS A 100 -0.46 6.28 -16.82
C LYS A 100 -1.87 6.55 -17.30
N VAL A 101 -2.01 7.60 -18.11
CA VAL A 101 -3.21 7.93 -18.89
C VAL A 101 -3.72 6.64 -19.52
N PRO A 102 -5.00 6.28 -19.36
CA PRO A 102 -5.56 5.20 -20.16
C PRO A 102 -5.39 5.61 -21.62
N GLU A 103 -4.64 4.84 -22.39
CA GLU A 103 -4.75 4.88 -23.84
C GLU A 103 -6.21 4.56 -24.12
N ILE A 104 -6.99 5.61 -24.36
CA ILE A 104 -8.34 5.48 -24.84
C ILE A 104 -8.13 4.73 -26.14
N THR A 105 -8.51 3.45 -26.19
CA THR A 105 -8.73 2.81 -27.48
C THR A 105 -9.83 3.65 -28.10
N SER A 106 -9.44 4.50 -29.04
CA SER A 106 -10.32 5.38 -29.81
C SER A 106 -11.22 4.54 -30.70
N THR A 107 -12.03 3.64 -30.13
CA THR A 107 -13.18 3.05 -30.81
C THR A 107 -14.29 4.09 -30.85
N SER A 108 -14.04 5.18 -31.57
CA SER A 108 -15.03 6.12 -32.12
C SER A 108 -14.31 7.19 -32.93
N ASP A 109 -13.41 6.82 -33.84
CA ASP A 109 -13.17 7.62 -35.05
C ASP A 109 -14.39 7.46 -35.98
N SER A 110 -15.58 7.88 -35.54
CA SER A 110 -16.64 8.22 -36.48
C SER A 110 -16.37 9.64 -36.93
N VAL A 111 -15.41 9.79 -37.85
CA VAL A 111 -15.23 11.02 -38.61
C VAL A 111 -16.58 11.34 -39.26
N PRO A 112 -17.19 12.52 -39.00
CA PRO A 112 -18.47 12.86 -39.60
C PRO A 112 -18.32 12.85 -41.13
N PRO A 113 -19.25 12.21 -41.87
CA PRO A 113 -19.15 12.13 -43.32
C PRO A 113 -19.14 13.54 -43.93
N PRO A 114 -18.34 13.77 -44.99
CA PRO A 114 -18.18 15.09 -45.58
C PRO A 114 -19.52 15.67 -46.07
N PRO A 115 -19.68 17.01 -46.06
CA PRO A 115 -20.91 17.65 -46.53
C PRO A 115 -21.15 17.32 -48.01
N TYR A 116 -22.31 16.73 -48.32
CA TYR A 116 -22.75 16.59 -49.69
C TYR A 116 -23.15 17.97 -50.22
N PHE A 117 -22.32 18.53 -51.10
CA PHE A 117 -22.69 19.68 -51.91
C PHE A 117 -23.51 19.18 -53.11
N ASN A 118 -24.83 19.17 -52.95
CA ASN A 118 -25.77 19.18 -54.08
C ASN A 118 -26.24 20.60 -54.35
#